data_AF-A0A5N4EAP1-F1
#
_entry.id   AF-A0A5N4EAP1-F1
#
_cell.length_a   1.000
_cell.length_b   1.000
_cell.length_c   1.000
_cell.angle_alpha   90.00
_cell.angle_beta   90.00
_cell.angle_gamma   90.00
#
_symmetry.space_group_name_H-M   'P 1'
#
loop_
_entity.id
_entity.type
_entity.pdbx_description
1 polymer ?
#
loop_
_entity_poly.entity_id
_entity_poly.type
_entity_poly.pdbx_seq_one_letter_code
_entity_poly.pdbx_strand_id
1 'polypeptide(L)'
;MYNAHLTKEYTVRGLLGKATDDFCEDGRLVEKTTYDHVTREKLDRILALIQGSHQKALVMYSNLDLQTQEAYEMAVSGLIRPMNKSPMLITGIRCLQFAPPEFLLEVQCMHETQKQLRRLVHEIGLELKSTAVCSQVRRTRDGFFTLDDALLRTQWDLPSIQGAIQAAAPRVAAELEKSLRPGPGTQLLPGPGRPWDSEGPNSALGQEGQVRH
;
A
#
# COMPACT_ATOMS: atom_id res chain seq x y z
N MET A 1 -6.39 7.11 -9.91
CA MET A 1 -5.43 6.48 -8.98
C MET A 1 -5.90 6.42 -7.52
N TYR A 2 -6.99 7.09 -7.10
CA TYR A 2 -7.47 7.09 -5.70
C TYR A 2 -7.88 5.71 -5.14
N ASN A 3 -8.16 4.73 -6.00
CA ASN A 3 -8.51 3.35 -5.61
C ASN A 3 -7.34 2.36 -5.78
N ALA A 4 -6.14 2.83 -6.11
CA ALA A 4 -4.99 1.96 -6.28
C ALA A 4 -4.28 1.79 -4.92
N HIS A 5 -4.47 0.64 -4.29
CA HIS A 5 -3.72 0.21 -3.11
C HIS A 5 -2.27 -0.10 -3.51
N LEU A 6 -1.48 0.95 -3.71
CA LEU A 6 -0.06 0.85 -4.10
C LEU A 6 0.82 0.74 -2.86
N THR A 7 1.77 -0.18 -2.93
CA THR A 7 2.83 -0.31 -1.92
C THR A 7 3.80 0.84 -2.05
N LYS A 8 4.21 1.39 -0.92
CA LYS A 8 5.27 2.38 -0.82
C LYS A 8 6.43 1.80 -0.03
N GLU A 9 7.64 2.29 -0.32
CA GLU A 9 8.83 1.92 0.42
C GLU A 9 9.44 3.14 1.08
N TYR A 10 9.94 2.92 2.29
CA TYR A 10 10.56 3.93 3.10
C TYR A 10 11.87 3.42 3.67
N THR A 11 12.83 4.32 3.73
CA THR A 11 13.93 4.24 4.67
C THR A 11 13.57 5.06 5.91
N VAL A 12 13.58 4.41 7.07
CA VAL A 12 13.19 5.02 8.35
C VAL A 12 14.36 4.89 9.32
N ARG A 13 14.84 6.03 9.82
CA ARG A 13 15.93 6.09 10.79
C ARG A 13 15.37 6.24 12.19
N GLY A 14 15.83 5.39 13.09
CA GLY A 14 15.50 5.41 14.51
C GLY A 14 16.72 5.68 15.37
N LEU A 15 16.50 6.32 16.50
CA LEU A 15 17.50 6.61 17.53
C LEU A 15 17.03 6.02 18.86
N LEU A 16 17.79 5.08 19.41
CA LEU A 16 17.53 4.40 20.68
C LEU A 16 17.86 5.30 21.88
N GLY A 17 17.26 4.98 23.03
CA GLY A 17 17.52 5.63 24.33
C GLY A 17 16.87 6.99 24.52
N LYS A 18 15.99 7.42 23.60
CA LYS A 18 15.29 8.70 23.64
C LYS A 18 13.81 8.49 23.31
N ALA A 19 12.91 9.13 24.05
CA ALA A 19 11.50 9.27 23.71
C ALA A 19 11.07 10.74 23.76
N THR A 20 10.20 11.12 22.84
CA THR A 20 9.58 12.45 22.75
C THR A 20 8.07 12.32 22.63
N ASP A 21 7.35 13.41 22.85
CA ASP A 21 5.88 13.43 22.87
C ASP A 21 5.22 13.24 21.49
N ASP A 22 5.96 13.50 20.42
CA ASP A 22 5.50 13.35 19.03
C ASP A 22 6.27 12.28 18.22
N PHE A 23 7.14 11.52 18.90
CA PHE A 23 8.03 10.49 18.35
C PHE A 23 9.06 11.00 17.33
N CYS A 24 9.24 12.32 17.21
CA CYS A 24 10.28 12.93 16.39
C CYS A 24 11.53 13.18 17.23
N GLU A 25 12.70 13.19 16.60
CA GLU A 25 13.94 13.55 17.29
C GLU A 25 13.91 14.97 17.90
N ASP A 26 13.32 15.93 17.19
CA ASP A 26 13.22 17.35 17.61
C ASP A 26 12.06 17.62 18.58
N GLY A 27 11.26 16.59 18.91
CA GLY A 27 10.14 16.70 19.84
C GLY A 27 10.56 16.99 21.27
N ARG A 28 9.59 17.31 22.13
CA ARG A 28 9.88 17.57 23.54
C ARG A 28 10.25 16.26 24.21
N LEU A 29 11.42 16.24 24.87
CA LEU A 29 11.90 15.05 25.58
C LEU A 29 10.91 14.61 26.67
N VAL A 30 10.52 13.34 26.61
CA VAL A 30 9.67 12.69 27.61
C VAL A 30 10.49 11.78 28.52
N GLU A 31 11.39 10.98 27.93
CA GLU A 31 12.14 9.97 28.66
C GLU A 31 13.49 9.67 27.99
N LYS A 32 14.48 9.28 28.79
CA LYS A 32 15.74 8.68 28.33
C LYS A 32 15.90 7.30 28.96
N THR A 33 16.39 6.35 28.17
CA THR A 33 16.63 4.98 28.62
C THR A 33 18.00 4.49 28.14
N THR A 34 18.51 3.43 28.76
CA THR A 34 19.71 2.74 28.27
C THR A 34 19.38 1.85 27.07
N TYR A 35 20.38 1.55 26.27
CA TYR A 35 20.25 0.71 25.07
C TYR A 35 21.40 -0.28 24.89
N ASP A 36 22.33 -0.39 25.86
CA ASP A 36 23.50 -1.28 25.79
C ASP A 36 23.10 -2.76 25.65
N HIS A 37 21.90 -3.12 26.12
CA HIS A 37 21.35 -4.47 26.00
C HIS A 37 20.72 -4.75 24.64
N VAL A 38 20.56 -3.75 23.77
CA VAL A 38 19.90 -3.89 22.47
C VAL A 38 20.91 -4.41 21.44
N THR A 39 20.61 -5.55 20.83
CA THR A 39 21.45 -6.16 19.80
C THR A 39 20.72 -6.27 18.48
N ARG A 40 21.48 -6.47 17.40
CA ARG A 40 20.93 -6.66 16.04
C ARG A 40 19.94 -7.82 16.00
N GLU A 41 20.25 -8.93 16.66
CA GLU A 41 19.41 -10.13 16.70
C GLU A 41 18.10 -9.88 17.44
N LYS A 42 18.12 -9.08 18.52
CA LYS A 42 16.89 -8.69 19.22
C LYS A 42 16.01 -7.82 18.31
N LEU A 43 16.60 -6.84 17.62
CA LEU A 43 15.88 -6.01 16.65
C LEU A 43 15.25 -6.88 15.56
N ASP A 44 16.02 -7.74 14.89
CA ASP A 44 15.52 -8.59 13.80
C ASP A 44 14.37 -9.51 14.26
N ARG A 45 14.42 -10.04 15.50
CA ARG A 45 13.30 -10.80 16.08
C ARG A 45 12.04 -9.97 16.22
N ILE A 46 12.14 -8.73 16.73
CA ILE A 46 10.98 -7.83 16.83
C ILE A 46 10.43 -7.49 15.44
N LEU A 47 11.29 -7.20 14.47
CA LEU A 47 10.88 -6.93 13.10
C LEU A 47 10.13 -8.11 12.48
N ALA A 48 10.57 -9.35 12.73
CA ALA A 48 9.88 -10.55 12.26
C ALA A 48 8.49 -10.72 12.89
N LEU A 49 8.34 -10.41 14.19
CA LEU A 49 7.04 -10.43 14.87
C LEU A 49 6.08 -9.38 14.30
N ILE A 50 6.56 -8.17 14.07
CA ILE A 50 5.79 -7.09 13.42
C ILE A 50 5.36 -7.52 12.02
N GLN A 51 6.27 -8.08 11.22
CA GLN A 51 5.96 -8.55 9.87
C GLN A 51 4.87 -9.63 9.89
N GLY A 52 4.98 -10.63 10.77
CA GLY A 52 3.97 -11.68 10.91
C GLY A 52 2.59 -11.15 11.33
N SER A 53 2.56 -10.19 12.26
CA SER A 53 1.32 -9.53 12.70
C SER A 53 0.63 -8.78 11.54
N HIS A 54 1.41 -7.99 10.78
CA HIS A 54 0.86 -7.26 9.64
C HIS A 54 0.49 -8.16 8.45
N GLN A 55 1.15 -9.30 8.26
CA GLN A 55 0.74 -10.28 7.25
C GLN A 55 -0.64 -10.87 7.58
N LYS A 56 -0.89 -11.20 8.85
CA LYS A 56 -2.22 -11.64 9.30
C LYS A 56 -3.28 -10.56 9.10
N ALA A 57 -2.94 -9.30 9.42
CA ALA A 57 -3.83 -8.16 9.17
C ALA A 57 -4.12 -7.97 7.68
N LEU A 58 -3.10 -8.09 6.82
CA LEU A 58 -3.25 -7.95 5.37
C LEU A 58 -4.24 -8.98 4.80
N VAL A 59 -4.14 -10.24 5.21
CA VAL A 59 -5.13 -11.29 4.85
C VAL A 59 -6.53 -10.88 5.32
N MET A 60 -6.67 -10.46 6.58
CA MET A 60 -7.97 -10.06 7.14
C MET A 60 -8.61 -8.90 6.36
N TYR A 61 -7.84 -7.86 6.00
CA TYR A 61 -8.35 -6.69 5.27
C TYR A 61 -8.51 -6.91 3.76
N SER A 62 -8.03 -8.03 3.23
CA SER A 62 -8.22 -8.43 1.84
C SER A 62 -9.52 -9.19 1.60
N ASN A 63 -10.31 -9.48 2.65
CA ASN A 63 -11.53 -10.32 2.58
C ASN A 63 -11.30 -11.66 1.85
N LEU A 64 -10.06 -12.16 1.85
CA LEU A 64 -9.73 -13.45 1.25
C LEU A 64 -10.18 -14.57 2.19
N ASP A 65 -10.99 -15.48 1.66
CA ASP A 65 -11.23 -16.76 2.32
C ASP A 65 -10.05 -17.68 2.05
N LEU A 66 -9.12 -17.77 3.02
CA LEU A 66 -7.95 -18.64 2.95
C LEU A 66 -8.28 -20.13 2.75
N GLN A 67 -9.54 -20.55 2.90
CA GLN A 67 -9.97 -21.92 2.59
C GLN A 67 -10.07 -22.17 1.07
N THR A 68 -10.00 -21.11 0.26
CA THR A 68 -10.01 -21.22 -1.21
C THR A 68 -8.59 -21.35 -1.76
N GLN A 69 -8.44 -22.22 -2.75
CA GLN A 69 -7.17 -22.42 -3.46
C GLN A 69 -6.64 -21.11 -4.07
N GLU A 70 -7.54 -20.26 -4.60
CA GLU A 70 -7.19 -18.96 -5.21
C GLU A 70 -6.65 -17.97 -4.18
N ALA A 71 -7.25 -17.89 -2.98
CA ALA A 71 -6.74 -17.05 -1.90
C ALA A 71 -5.36 -17.52 -1.41
N TYR A 72 -5.15 -18.84 -1.34
CA TYR A 72 -3.85 -19.42 -1.01
C TYR A 72 -2.80 -19.07 -2.07
N GLU A 73 -3.13 -19.19 -3.36
CA GLU A 73 -2.24 -18.83 -4.46
C GLU A 73 -1.90 -17.33 -4.48
N MET A 74 -2.87 -16.45 -4.20
CA MET A 74 -2.62 -15.02 -4.04
C MET A 74 -1.75 -14.70 -2.83
N ALA A 75 -1.90 -15.44 -1.73
CA ALA A 75 -1.06 -15.31 -0.54
C ALA A 75 0.38 -15.73 -0.80
N VAL A 76 0.58 -16.84 -1.51
CA VAL A 76 1.91 -17.36 -1.86
C VAL A 76 2.58 -16.50 -2.92
N SER A 77 1.83 -15.96 -3.88
CA SER A 77 2.36 -15.08 -4.94
C SER A 77 2.61 -13.64 -4.49
N GLY A 78 2.25 -13.28 -3.25
CA GLY A 78 2.45 -11.93 -2.70
C GLY A 78 1.52 -10.87 -3.29
N LEU A 79 0.41 -11.28 -3.91
CA LEU A 79 -0.55 -10.40 -4.58
C LEU A 79 -1.70 -9.93 -3.67
N ILE A 80 -1.65 -10.23 -2.37
CA ILE A 80 -2.69 -9.79 -1.43
C ILE A 80 -2.71 -8.27 -1.33
N ARG A 81 -3.84 -7.67 -1.67
CA ARG A 81 -4.12 -6.26 -1.45
C ARG A 81 -5.38 -6.09 -0.59
N PRO A 82 -5.40 -5.10 0.31
CA PRO A 82 -6.62 -4.78 1.03
C PRO A 82 -7.71 -4.36 0.02
N MET A 83 -8.93 -4.88 0.17
CA MET A 83 -10.07 -4.49 -0.67
C MET A 83 -10.83 -3.28 -0.09
N ASN A 84 -10.67 -3.05 1.21
CA ASN A 84 -11.40 -2.05 1.98
C ASN A 84 -10.43 -1.08 2.65
N LYS A 85 -10.98 -0.03 3.28
CA LYS A 85 -10.21 0.84 4.17
C LYS A 85 -9.56 0.01 5.28
N SER A 86 -8.24 0.10 5.40
CA SER A 86 -7.46 -0.60 6.42
C SER A 86 -6.52 0.38 7.14
N PRO A 87 -6.03 0.05 8.35
CA PRO A 87 -4.92 0.77 8.96
C PRO A 87 -3.64 0.63 8.12
N MET A 88 -2.53 1.21 8.58
CA MET A 88 -1.23 0.96 7.95
C MET A 88 -0.94 -0.55 7.92
N LEU A 89 -0.62 -1.08 6.75
CA LEU A 89 -0.25 -2.48 6.55
C LEU A 89 1.20 -2.55 6.10
N ILE A 90 2.03 -3.27 6.85
CA ILE A 90 3.44 -3.51 6.51
C ILE A 90 3.52 -4.83 5.76
N THR A 91 3.94 -4.78 4.50
CA THR A 91 4.14 -5.97 3.66
C THR A 91 5.55 -6.54 3.80
N GLY A 92 6.51 -5.71 4.24
CA GLY A 92 7.88 -6.14 4.51
C GLY A 92 8.61 -5.14 5.39
N ILE A 93 9.45 -5.64 6.29
CA ILE A 93 10.27 -4.78 7.15
C ILE A 93 11.59 -5.47 7.47
N ARG A 94 12.71 -4.74 7.33
CA ARG A 94 14.04 -5.26 7.66
C ARG A 94 14.98 -4.16 8.12
N CYS A 95 15.99 -4.54 8.89
CA CYS A 95 17.05 -3.62 9.29
C CYS A 95 18.16 -3.59 8.21
N LEU A 96 18.43 -2.40 7.67
CA LEU A 96 19.52 -2.15 6.72
C LEU A 96 20.84 -1.92 7.44
N GLN A 97 20.83 -1.13 8.50
CA GLN A 97 22.01 -0.76 9.27
C GLN A 97 21.67 -0.74 10.75
N PHE A 98 22.60 -1.22 11.57
CA PHE A 98 22.47 -1.21 13.02
C PHE A 98 23.80 -0.78 13.61
N ALA A 99 23.86 0.47 14.07
CA ALA A 99 25.02 1.09 14.68
C ALA A 99 24.53 1.93 15.88
N PRO A 100 24.22 1.29 17.02
CA PRO A 100 23.61 1.95 18.17
C PRO A 100 24.34 3.23 18.57
N PRO A 101 23.60 4.30 18.95
CA PRO A 101 22.16 4.31 19.17
C PRO A 101 21.29 4.34 17.90
N GLU A 102 21.89 4.43 16.71
CA GLU A 102 21.14 4.53 15.46
C GLU A 102 20.84 3.17 14.82
N PHE A 103 19.68 3.09 14.16
CA PHE A 103 19.36 2.01 13.24
C PHE A 103 18.57 2.54 12.05
N LEU A 104 18.70 1.85 10.92
CA LEU A 104 18.02 2.17 9.67
C LEU A 104 17.16 0.98 9.25
N LEU A 105 15.88 1.23 9.04
CA LEU A 105 14.92 0.24 8.56
C LEU A 105 14.54 0.53 7.11
N GLU A 106 14.32 -0.54 6.36
CA GLU A 106 13.51 -0.52 5.15
C GLU A 106 12.11 -1.02 5.50
N VAL A 107 11.10 -0.24 5.16
CA VAL A 107 9.69 -0.54 5.44
C VAL A 107 8.91 -0.46 4.14
N GLN A 108 8.30 -1.58 3.76
CA GLN A 108 7.35 -1.67 2.65
C GLN A 108 5.95 -1.70 3.24
N CYS A 109 5.10 -0.74 2.87
CA CYS A 109 3.79 -0.60 3.49
C CYS A 109 2.74 0.05 2.59
N MET A 110 1.49 0.01 3.06
CA MET A 110 0.31 0.58 2.42
C MET A 110 -0.51 1.34 3.47
N HIS A 111 -1.30 2.32 3.03
CA HIS A 111 -2.19 3.13 3.89
C HIS A 111 -1.50 3.78 5.08
N GLU A 112 -0.24 4.11 4.89
CA GLU A 112 0.62 4.70 5.89
C GLU A 112 0.52 6.24 5.91
N THR A 113 0.88 6.79 7.06
CA THR A 113 1.13 8.21 7.27
C THR A 113 2.49 8.36 7.90
N GLN A 114 3.10 9.54 7.75
CA GLN A 114 4.38 9.84 8.38
C GLN A 114 4.34 9.65 9.91
N LYS A 115 3.22 9.99 10.57
CA LYS A 115 3.04 9.78 12.01
C LYS A 115 3.03 8.30 12.40
N GLN A 116 2.44 7.43 11.57
CA GLN A 116 2.43 5.97 11.83
C GLN A 116 3.82 5.36 11.69
N LEU A 117 4.62 5.79 10.71
CA LEU A 117 6.01 5.33 10.56
C LEU A 117 6.88 5.76 11.75
N ARG A 118 6.67 6.98 12.28
CA ARG A 118 7.35 7.44 13.50
C ARG A 118 6.93 6.64 14.73
N ARG A 119 5.63 6.39 14.87
CA ARG A 119 5.08 5.57 15.95
C ARG A 119 5.61 4.13 15.91
N LEU A 120 5.77 3.54 14.72
CA LEU A 120 6.38 2.21 14.56
C LEU A 120 7.79 2.14 15.17
N VAL A 121 8.63 3.16 14.94
CA VAL A 121 9.97 3.24 15.55
C VAL A 121 9.87 3.28 17.08
N HIS A 122 8.94 4.07 17.62
CA HIS A 122 8.71 4.13 19.06
C HIS A 122 8.27 2.78 19.64
N GLU A 123 7.32 2.10 19.00
CA GLU A 123 6.84 0.76 19.41
C GLU A 123 7.97 -0.27 19.37
N ILE A 124 8.84 -0.25 18.35
CA ILE A 124 10.06 -1.08 18.29
C ILE A 124 10.97 -0.82 19.49
N GLY A 125 11.18 0.44 19.86
CA GLY A 125 11.97 0.80 21.04
C GLY A 125 11.41 0.17 22.33
N LEU A 126 10.10 0.24 22.53
CA LEU A 126 9.42 -0.34 23.70
C LEU A 126 9.55 -1.86 23.74
N GLU A 127 9.39 -2.54 22.59
CA GLU A 127 9.56 -4.00 22.50
C GLU A 127 11.00 -4.43 22.83
N LEU A 128 11.99 -3.60 22.49
CA LEU A 128 13.39 -3.80 22.84
C LEU A 128 13.73 -3.46 24.31
N LYS A 129 12.72 -3.14 25.13
CA LYS A 129 12.89 -2.70 26.53
C LYS A 129 13.78 -1.47 26.64
N SER A 130 13.60 -0.54 25.71
CA SER A 130 14.26 0.76 25.64
C SER A 130 13.24 1.78 25.15
N THR A 131 13.69 2.93 24.68
CA THR A 131 12.89 3.91 23.97
C THR A 131 13.52 4.25 22.64
N ALA A 132 12.72 4.71 21.68
CA ALA A 132 13.24 5.21 20.43
C ALA A 132 12.40 6.37 19.89
N VAL A 133 13.08 7.26 19.15
CA VAL A 133 12.48 8.31 18.32
C VAL A 133 12.86 8.11 16.86
N CYS A 134 12.04 8.63 15.96
CA CYS A 134 12.32 8.64 14.55
C CYS A 134 12.98 9.97 14.16
N SER A 135 14.20 9.89 13.62
CA SER A 135 14.97 11.04 13.15
C SER A 135 14.72 11.34 11.67
N GLN A 136 14.45 10.32 10.86
CA GLN A 136 14.23 10.49 9.42
C GLN A 136 13.20 9.50 8.88
N VAL A 137 12.33 10.01 8.00
CA VAL A 137 11.46 9.20 7.15
C VAL A 137 11.68 9.65 5.72
N ARG A 138 12.16 8.76 4.86
CA ARG A 138 12.38 9.03 3.43
C ARG A 138 11.66 7.97 2.60
N ARG A 139 10.67 8.40 1.81
CA ARG A 139 10.03 7.55 0.80
C ARG A 139 11.03 7.29 -0.32
N THR A 140 11.29 6.04 -0.63
CA THR A 140 12.19 5.60 -1.72
C THR A 140 11.42 5.07 -2.92
N ARG A 141 10.17 4.61 -2.71
CA ARG A 141 9.27 4.16 -3.76
C ARG A 141 7.83 4.55 -3.46
N ASP A 142 7.09 4.94 -4.50
CA ASP A 142 5.64 5.14 -4.48
C ASP A 142 5.01 4.36 -5.63
N GLY A 143 4.50 3.16 -5.31
CA GLY A 143 4.05 2.22 -6.33
C GLY A 143 5.18 1.84 -7.28
N PHE A 144 5.08 2.28 -8.53
CA PHE A 144 6.02 2.01 -9.61
C PHE A 144 7.04 3.13 -9.83
N PHE A 145 6.89 4.26 -9.12
CA PHE A 145 7.85 5.36 -9.15
C PHE A 145 8.89 5.19 -8.05
N THR A 146 10.15 5.39 -8.42
CA THR A 146 11.30 5.34 -7.51
C THR A 146 11.95 6.72 -7.37
N LEU A 147 13.03 6.81 -6.60
CA LEU A 147 13.82 8.04 -6.50
C LEU A 147 14.42 8.49 -7.83
N ASP A 148 14.71 7.56 -8.74
CA ASP A 148 15.27 7.90 -10.07
C ASP A 148 14.24 8.60 -10.97
N ASP A 149 12.95 8.42 -10.67
CA ASP A 149 11.85 9.11 -11.34
C ASP A 149 11.56 10.48 -10.70
N ALA A 150 12.20 10.82 -9.57
CA ALA A 150 11.89 12.01 -8.80
C ALA A 150 12.66 13.24 -9.32
N LEU A 151 11.93 14.30 -9.65
CA LEU A 151 12.52 15.59 -10.00
C LEU A 151 13.00 16.33 -8.74
N LEU A 152 14.24 16.84 -8.80
CA LEU A 152 14.76 17.75 -7.79
C LEU A 152 13.96 19.06 -7.81
N ARG A 153 13.91 19.76 -6.67
CA ARG A 153 13.17 21.02 -6.55
C ARG A 153 13.60 22.09 -7.55
N THR A 154 14.87 22.09 -7.95
CA THR A 154 15.43 22.99 -8.96
C THR A 154 14.92 22.71 -10.38
N GLN A 155 14.31 21.54 -10.60
CA GLN A 155 13.78 21.07 -11.90
C GLN A 155 12.24 21.02 -11.89
N TRP A 156 11.60 21.78 -11.00
CA TRP A 156 10.14 21.92 -10.97
C TRP A 156 9.67 22.98 -11.98
N ASP A 157 10.15 22.85 -13.21
CA ASP A 157 9.76 23.64 -14.37
C ASP A 157 8.91 22.80 -15.34
N LEU A 158 8.08 23.48 -16.13
CA LEU A 158 7.14 22.82 -17.03
C LEU A 158 7.82 21.86 -18.03
N PRO A 159 8.93 22.24 -18.72
CA PRO A 159 9.66 21.32 -19.59
C PRO A 159 10.12 20.04 -18.87
N SER A 160 10.76 20.16 -17.70
CA SER A 160 11.23 19.01 -16.91
C SER A 160 10.08 18.09 -16.50
N ILE A 161 8.96 18.66 -16.03
CA ILE A 161 7.77 17.90 -15.64
C ILE A 161 7.17 17.19 -16.85
N GLN A 162 7.06 17.86 -17.99
CA GLN A 162 6.54 17.27 -19.23
C GLN A 162 7.42 16.12 -19.72
N GLY A 163 8.74 16.30 -19.69
CA GLY A 163 9.70 15.25 -20.04
C GLY A 163 9.58 14.03 -19.13
N ALA A 164 9.46 14.24 -17.81
CA ALA A 164 9.28 13.16 -16.85
C ALA A 164 7.98 12.39 -17.07
N ILE A 165 6.87 13.09 -17.36
CA ILE A 165 5.58 12.46 -17.68
C ILE A 165 5.71 11.59 -18.94
N GLN A 166 6.31 12.12 -20.00
CA GLN A 166 6.51 11.40 -21.27
C GLN A 166 7.39 10.16 -21.07
N ALA A 167 8.45 10.26 -20.30
CA ALA A 167 9.34 9.14 -19.99
C ALA A 167 8.64 8.03 -19.17
N ALA A 168 7.78 8.42 -18.22
CA ALA A 168 7.07 7.46 -17.37
C ALA A 168 5.85 6.81 -18.04
N ALA A 169 5.19 7.50 -18.98
CA ALA A 169 3.95 7.09 -19.64
C ALA A 169 3.91 5.62 -20.10
N PRO A 170 4.90 5.06 -20.83
CA PRO A 170 4.85 3.68 -21.29
C PRO A 170 4.88 2.67 -20.13
N ARG A 171 5.68 2.94 -19.09
CA ARG A 171 5.74 2.09 -17.87
C ARG A 171 4.42 2.11 -17.11
N VAL A 172 3.81 3.29 -16.98
CA VAL A 172 2.51 3.44 -16.30
C VAL A 172 1.43 2.68 -17.07
N ALA A 173 1.39 2.79 -18.40
CA ALA A 173 0.42 2.08 -19.23
C ALA A 173 0.53 0.56 -19.06
N ALA A 174 1.74 0.01 -19.14
CA ALA A 174 1.97 -1.43 -18.96
C ALA A 174 1.54 -1.95 -17.56
N GLU A 175 1.80 -1.16 -16.50
CA GLU A 175 1.44 -1.57 -15.13
C GLU A 175 -0.06 -1.44 -14.87
N LEU A 176 -0.73 -0.45 -15.47
CA LEU A 176 -2.19 -0.33 -15.44
C LEU A 176 -2.85 -1.52 -16.15
N GLU A 177 -2.35 -1.92 -17.31
CA GLU A 177 -2.85 -3.13 -18.00
C GLU A 177 -2.69 -4.38 -17.14
N LYS A 178 -1.56 -4.53 -16.44
CA LYS A 178 -1.31 -5.67 -15.54
C LYS A 178 -2.24 -5.65 -14.32
N SER A 179 -2.46 -4.47 -13.74
CA SER A 179 -3.25 -4.29 -12.52
C SER A 179 -4.76 -4.30 -12.75
N LEU A 180 -5.23 -3.97 -13.96
CA LEU A 180 -6.64 -3.92 -14.35
C LEU A 180 -7.13 -5.20 -15.05
N ARG A 181 -6.26 -6.21 -15.24
CA ARG A 181 -6.74 -7.55 -15.64
C ARG A 181 -7.65 -8.08 -14.52
N PRO A 182 -8.93 -8.39 -14.80
CA PRO A 182 -9.75 -9.06 -13.82
C PRO A 182 -9.07 -10.38 -13.47
N GLY A 183 -8.89 -10.64 -12.16
CA GLY A 183 -8.51 -11.97 -11.70
C GLY A 183 -9.52 -13.00 -12.22
N PRO A 184 -9.13 -14.28 -12.38
CA PRO A 184 -10.03 -15.35 -12.81
C PRO A 184 -11.04 -15.69 -11.69
N GLY A 185 -11.97 -14.77 -11.42
CA GLY A 185 -12.94 -14.87 -10.33
C GLY A 185 -13.96 -13.73 -10.29
N THR A 186 -13.83 -12.69 -11.12
CA THR A 186 -14.87 -11.65 -11.23
C THR A 186 -16.03 -12.16 -12.08
N GLN A 187 -16.87 -13.05 -11.53
CA GLN A 187 -18.24 -13.17 -12.03
C GLN A 187 -18.91 -11.81 -11.83
N LEU A 188 -19.07 -11.07 -12.94
CA LEU A 188 -19.97 -9.93 -12.99
C LEU A 188 -21.34 -10.43 -12.52
N LEU A 189 -21.78 -10.03 -11.33
CA LEU A 189 -23.19 -10.16 -10.96
C LEU A 189 -23.99 -9.40 -12.04
N PRO A 190 -25.01 -10.01 -12.66
CA PRO A 190 -25.88 -9.29 -13.58
C PRO A 190 -26.53 -8.15 -12.80
N GLY A 191 -26.31 -6.90 -13.25
CA GLY A 191 -26.92 -5.74 -12.62
C GLY A 191 -28.46 -5.85 -12.61
N PRO A 192 -29.15 -5.23 -11.65
CA PRO A 192 -30.59 -5.30 -11.57
C PRO A 192 -31.17 -4.66 -12.84
N GLY A 193 -31.97 -5.44 -13.57
CA GLY A 193 -32.59 -5.02 -14.82
C GLY A 193 -33.32 -3.69 -14.66
N ARG A 194 -33.04 -2.74 -15.55
CA ARG A 194 -33.95 -1.61 -15.75
C ARG A 194 -35.09 -2.04 -16.67
N PRO A 195 -36.32 -1.53 -16.44
CA PRO A 195 -37.48 -1.90 -17.23
C PRO A 195 -37.38 -1.26 -18.62
N TRP A 196 -37.65 -2.04 -19.65
CA TRP A 196 -37.76 -1.54 -21.03
C TRP A 196 -39.19 -1.06 -21.24
N ASP A 197 -39.40 0.25 -21.20
CA ASP A 197 -40.58 0.87 -21.80
C ASP A 197 -40.21 1.43 -23.18
N SER A 198 -40.97 0.93 -24.17
CA SER A 198 -41.45 1.64 -25.35
C SER A 198 -40.46 2.15 -26.40
N GLU A 199 -40.43 1.48 -27.56
CA GLU A 199 -40.88 2.06 -28.83
C GLU A 199 -40.93 0.96 -29.91
N GLY A 200 -42.09 0.82 -30.55
CA GLY A 200 -42.30 -0.18 -31.60
C GLY A 200 -41.69 0.21 -32.95
N PRO A 201 -41.75 -0.69 -33.93
CA PRO A 201 -41.88 -0.29 -35.32
C PRO A 201 -43.13 -0.90 -35.93
N ASN A 202 -43.98 -0.01 -36.46
CA ASN A 202 -45.03 -0.32 -37.41
C ASN A 202 -44.39 -0.78 -38.73
N SER A 203 -44.69 -1.99 -39.20
CA SER A 203 -44.86 -2.36 -40.62
C SER A 203 -45.02 -3.87 -40.79
N ALA A 204 -46.24 -4.33 -41.06
CA ALA A 204 -46.48 -5.48 -41.91
C ALA A 204 -47.89 -5.37 -42.50
N LEU A 205 -47.93 -4.97 -43.77
CA LEU A 205 -49.06 -5.08 -44.68
C LEU A 205 -49.51 -6.54 -44.74
N GLY A 206 -50.77 -6.80 -44.39
CA GLY A 206 -51.50 -8.01 -44.76
C GLY A 206 -52.65 -7.62 -45.69
N GLN A 207 -52.56 -8.05 -46.95
CA GLN A 207 -53.62 -7.94 -47.95
C GLN A 207 -54.52 -9.19 -47.92
N GLU A 208 -55.77 -8.96 -48.32
CA GLU A 208 -56.75 -9.87 -48.95
C GLU A 208 -57.66 -10.81 -48.14
N GLY A 209 -58.95 -10.77 -48.53
CA GLY A 209 -60.00 -11.79 -48.29
C GLY A 209 -61.31 -11.24 -47.68
N GLN A 210 -62.26 -10.63 -48.41
CA GLN A 210 -63.42 -11.27 -49.07
C GLN A 210 -64.51 -11.75 -48.04
N VAL A 211 -65.83 -11.53 -48.08
CA VAL A 211 -66.84 -11.03 -49.05
C VAL A 211 -68.23 -10.98 -48.34
N ARG A 212 -69.10 -10.03 -48.73
CA ARG A 212 -70.60 -10.02 -48.80
C ARG A 212 -71.43 -10.44 -47.54
N HIS A 213 -72.65 -9.99 -47.28
CA HIS A 213 -73.70 -9.28 -48.03
C HIS A 213 -74.52 -8.44 -47.02
#